data_AF-A0A1Q7PI39-F1
#
_entry.id   AF-A0A1Q7PI39-F1
#
_cell.length_a   1.000
_cell.length_b   1.000
_cell.length_c   1.000
_cell.angle_alpha   90.00
_cell.angle_beta   90.00
_cell.angle_gamma   90.00
#
_symmetry.space_group_name_H-M   'P 1'
#
loop_
_entity.id
_entity.type
_entity.pdbx_description
1 polymer ?
#
loop_
_entity_poly.entity_id
_entity_poly.type
_entity_poly.pdbx_seq_one_letter_code
_entity_poly.pdbx_strand_id
1 'polypeptide(L)'
;MRQSIRSKTVARQELPGVSGVLTFTARGEVIAVNVQGRLGESNGRLTLLLEPVTVNGGQMTLTLVGEHRLAGAGTSQESWEPRGPVELVRQTPQGPGAFRL
;
A
#
# COMPACT_ATOMS: atom_id res chain seq x y z
N MET A 1 -8.51 -30.26 -38.82
CA MET A 1 -8.68 -28.79 -38.72
C MET A 1 -8.56 -28.40 -37.24
N ARG A 2 -7.39 -27.92 -36.79
CA ARG A 2 -7.16 -27.50 -35.39
C ARG A 2 -7.27 -25.98 -35.32
N GLN A 3 -8.25 -25.47 -34.58
CA GLN A 3 -8.41 -24.04 -34.38
C GLN A 3 -7.44 -23.60 -33.27
N SER A 4 -6.51 -22.71 -33.63
CA SER A 4 -5.57 -22.08 -32.70
C SER A 4 -6.27 -20.90 -32.04
N ILE A 5 -6.59 -21.04 -30.75
CA ILE A 5 -7.12 -19.95 -29.93
C ILE A 5 -5.92 -19.10 -29.51
N ARG A 6 -5.70 -17.97 -30.20
CA ARG A 6 -4.78 -16.94 -29.72
C ARG A 6 -5.47 -16.20 -28.58
N SER A 7 -5.14 -16.57 -27.34
CA SER A 7 -5.46 -15.77 -26.16
C SER A 7 -4.80 -14.40 -26.29
N LYS A 8 -5.62 -13.37 -26.49
CA LYS A 8 -5.17 -11.98 -26.48
C LYS A 8 -5.06 -11.56 -25.02
N THR A 9 -3.84 -11.55 -24.48
CA THR A 9 -3.60 -10.97 -23.16
C THR A 9 -3.93 -9.48 -23.25
N VAL A 10 -5.07 -9.09 -22.67
CA VAL A 10 -5.38 -7.69 -22.44
C VAL A 10 -4.33 -7.19 -21.45
N ALA A 11 -3.49 -6.23 -21.87
CA ALA A 11 -2.57 -5.55 -20.97
C ALA A 11 -3.41 -4.94 -19.85
N ARG A 12 -3.35 -5.54 -18.66
CA ARG A 12 -3.88 -4.95 -17.44
C ARG A 12 -3.14 -3.62 -17.31
N GLN A 13 -3.84 -2.51 -17.47
CA GLN A 13 -3.28 -1.17 -17.29
C GLN A 13 -2.55 -1.16 -15.94
N GLU A 14 -1.23 -1.03 -15.97
CA GLU A 14 -0.46 -0.90 -14.74
C GLU A 14 -0.82 0.46 -14.15
N LEU A 15 -1.60 0.42 -13.07
CA LEU A 15 -1.92 1.62 -12.32
C LEU A 15 -0.63 2.15 -11.70
N PRO A 16 -0.48 3.48 -11.50
CA PRO A 16 0.75 4.06 -11.00
C PRO A 16 1.22 3.35 -9.72
N GLY A 17 2.47 2.93 -9.73
CA GLY A 17 3.13 2.40 -8.55
C GLY A 17 3.35 3.52 -7.52
N VAL A 18 3.21 3.19 -6.24
CA VAL A 18 3.53 4.07 -5.11
C VAL A 18 4.78 3.50 -4.44
N SER A 19 5.71 4.35 -4.04
CA SER A 19 6.84 3.94 -3.19
C SER A 19 7.02 4.93 -2.06
N GLY A 20 7.57 4.46 -0.94
CA GLY A 20 7.80 5.31 0.22
C GLY A 20 8.44 4.57 1.38
N VAL A 21 8.43 5.21 2.54
CA VAL A 21 8.88 4.63 3.80
C VAL A 21 7.68 4.54 4.75
N LEU A 22 7.45 3.36 5.29
CA LEU A 22 6.51 3.15 6.38
C LEU A 22 7.27 3.18 7.69
N THR A 23 6.89 4.11 8.57
CA THR A 23 7.40 4.20 9.93
C THR A 23 6.31 3.80 10.91
N PHE A 24 6.62 2.87 11.82
CA PHE A 24 5.71 2.42 12.86
C PHE A 24 6.48 2.06 14.13
N THR A 25 5.78 1.98 15.26
CA THR A 25 6.38 1.55 16.53
C THR A 25 6.00 0.10 16.80
N ALA A 26 6.99 -0.75 17.07
CA ALA A 26 6.78 -2.11 17.53
C ALA A 26 7.65 -2.37 18.75
N ARG A 27 7.06 -2.93 19.81
CA ARG A 27 7.77 -3.26 21.07
C ARG A 27 8.52 -2.07 21.70
N GLY A 28 8.04 -0.85 21.48
CA GLY A 28 8.69 0.38 21.97
C GLY A 28 9.80 0.93 21.07
N GLU A 29 10.13 0.26 19.97
CA GLU A 29 11.13 0.70 19.01
C GLU A 29 10.47 1.31 17.77
N VAL A 30 11.05 2.38 17.23
CA VAL A 30 10.65 2.95 15.95
C VAL A 30 11.31 2.17 14.83
N ILE A 31 10.49 1.57 13.96
CA ILE A 31 10.91 0.80 12.81
C ILE A 31 10.53 1.57 11.55
N ALA A 32 11.46 1.65 10.59
CA ALA A 32 11.24 2.22 9.28
C ALA A 32 11.57 1.20 8.20
N VAL A 33 10.64 0.97 7.28
CA VAL A 33 10.79 0.02 6.17
C VAL A 33 10.39 0.67 4.86
N ASN A 34 11.10 0.35 3.78
CA ASN A 34 10.65 0.73 2.46
C ASN A 34 9.35 0.00 2.13
N VAL A 35 8.44 0.67 1.44
CA VAL A 35 7.21 0.08 0.93
C VAL A 35 7.10 0.31 -0.56
N GLN A 36 6.58 -0.70 -1.24
CA GLN A 36 6.09 -0.56 -2.60
C GLN A 36 4.57 -0.71 -2.57
N GLY A 37 3.90 -0.09 -3.53
CA GLY A 37 2.47 -0.12 -3.59
C GLY A 37 1.95 -0.04 -5.00
N ARG A 38 0.73 -0.52 -5.17
CA ARG A 38 0.00 -0.44 -6.41
C ARG A 38 -1.42 -0.01 -6.14
N LEU A 39 -1.91 0.90 -6.98
CA LEU A 39 -3.32 1.18 -7.04
C LEU A 39 -4.05 0.05 -7.76
N GLY A 40 -5.30 -0.16 -7.40
CA GLY A 40 -6.16 -1.21 -7.91
C GLY A 40 -7.62 -0.82 -7.77
N GLU A 41 -8.50 -1.66 -8.29
CA GLU A 41 -9.94 -1.56 -8.06
C GLU A 41 -10.43 -2.86 -7.43
N SER A 42 -11.25 -2.75 -6.38
CA SER A 42 -11.92 -3.87 -5.73
C SER A 42 -13.35 -3.47 -5.38
N ASN A 43 -14.34 -4.25 -5.80
CA ASN A 43 -15.77 -3.99 -5.58
C ASN A 43 -16.20 -2.57 -5.96
N GLY A 44 -15.68 -2.04 -7.08
CA GLY A 44 -15.98 -0.68 -7.55
C GLY A 44 -15.31 0.44 -6.75
N ARG A 45 -14.36 0.12 -5.86
CA ARG A 45 -13.63 1.09 -5.03
C ARG A 45 -12.14 1.09 -5.36
N LEU A 46 -11.55 2.29 -5.43
CA LEU A 46 -10.11 2.47 -5.49
C LEU A 46 -9.48 1.85 -4.24
N THR A 47 -8.55 0.93 -4.48
CA THR A 47 -7.81 0.21 -3.46
C THR A 47 -6.33 0.52 -3.62
N LEU A 48 -5.64 0.78 -2.51
CA LEU A 48 -4.19 0.84 -2.44
C LEU A 48 -3.70 -0.43 -1.75
N LEU A 49 -2.83 -1.15 -2.45
CA LEU A 49 -2.10 -2.27 -1.88
C LEU A 49 -0.69 -1.80 -1.56
N LEU A 50 -0.23 -2.01 -0.33
CA LEU A 50 1.13 -1.71 0.11
C LEU A 50 1.82 -2.99 0.55
N GLU A 51 3.04 -3.19 0.10
CA GLU A 51 3.88 -4.36 0.36
C GLU A 51 5.19 -3.83 0.98
N PRO A 52 5.40 -3.99 2.29
CA PRO A 52 6.68 -3.73 2.93
C PRO A 52 7.80 -4.57 2.33
N VAL A 53 8.92 -3.93 2.06
CA VAL A 53 10.14 -4.58 1.58
C VAL A 53 10.89 -5.12 2.81
N THR A 54 10.33 -6.18 3.40
CA THR A 54 10.92 -6.92 4.53
C THR A 54 11.18 -8.37 4.12
N VAL A 55 12.07 -9.05 4.84
CA VAL A 55 12.38 -10.47 4.58
C VAL A 55 11.20 -11.40 4.91
N ASN A 56 10.25 -10.95 5.72
CA ASN A 56 9.14 -11.77 6.20
C ASN A 56 7.88 -11.60 5.34
N GLY A 57 7.86 -10.58 4.49
CA GLY A 57 6.70 -10.24 3.68
C GLY A 57 5.55 -9.70 4.51
N GLY A 58 4.71 -8.91 3.86
CA GLY A 58 3.53 -8.33 4.47
C GLY A 58 2.72 -7.58 3.43
N GLN A 59 1.47 -7.32 3.73
CA GLN A 59 0.60 -6.58 2.84
C GLN A 59 -0.41 -5.76 3.62
N MET A 60 -0.68 -4.55 3.17
CA MET A 60 -1.81 -3.75 3.64
C MET A 60 -2.72 -3.45 2.46
N THR A 61 -3.99 -3.81 2.59
CA THR A 61 -5.04 -3.47 1.62
C THR A 61 -5.85 -2.33 2.19
N LEU A 62 -5.90 -1.21 1.49
CA LEU A 62 -6.50 0.03 1.97
C LEU A 62 -7.49 0.57 0.94
N THR A 63 -8.59 1.14 1.41
CA THR A 63 -9.61 1.77 0.56
C THR A 63 -9.84 3.21 0.98
N LEU A 64 -10.27 4.04 0.04
CA LEU A 64 -10.66 5.42 0.33
C LEU A 64 -11.93 5.43 1.19
N VAL A 65 -11.82 6.03 2.38
CA VAL A 65 -12.92 6.19 3.35
C VAL A 65 -13.19 7.65 3.70
N GLY A 66 -12.40 8.58 3.14
CA GLY A 66 -12.58 10.03 3.22
C GLY A 66 -11.58 10.74 2.32
N GLU A 67 -11.71 12.05 2.14
CA GLU A 67 -10.88 12.84 1.21
C GLU A 67 -9.37 12.69 1.42
N HIS A 68 -8.96 12.50 2.67
CA HIS A 68 -7.55 12.40 3.08
C HIS A 68 -7.26 11.14 3.89
N ARG A 69 -8.15 10.14 3.84
CA ARG A 69 -8.13 8.98 4.72
C ARG A 69 -8.30 7.69 3.93
N LEU A 70 -7.34 6.80 4.07
CA LEU A 70 -7.42 5.41 3.62
C LEU A 70 -7.52 4.50 4.85
N ALA A 71 -8.35 3.46 4.79
CA ALA A 71 -8.45 2.48 5.86
C ALA A 71 -8.59 1.07 5.31
N GLY A 72 -8.15 0.10 6.09
CA GLY A 72 -8.26 -1.31 5.76
C GLY A 72 -7.51 -2.17 6.76
N ALA A 73 -6.82 -3.19 6.26
CA ALA A 73 -6.15 -4.16 7.12
C ALA A 73 -4.76 -4.54 6.61
N GLY A 74 -3.85 -4.72 7.56
CA GLY A 74 -2.55 -5.35 7.37
C GLY A 74 -2.61 -6.84 7.66
N THR A 75 -1.95 -7.61 6.81
CA THR A 75 -1.63 -9.02 7.00
C THR A 75 -0.13 -9.18 7.00
N SER A 76 0.43 -9.67 8.09
CA SER A 76 1.83 -10.10 8.17
C SER A 76 1.91 -11.41 8.94
N GLN A 77 2.92 -12.22 8.64
CA GLN A 77 3.23 -13.41 9.43
C GLN A 77 3.84 -13.02 10.78
N GLU A 78 4.56 -11.90 10.81
CA GLU A 78 5.31 -11.47 11.97
C GLU A 78 4.50 -10.58 12.91
N SER A 79 4.72 -10.78 14.21
CA SER A 79 4.02 -10.04 15.27
C SER A 79 4.39 -8.59 15.42
N TRP A 80 5.52 -8.21 14.84
CA TRP A 80 6.08 -6.88 14.92
C TRP A 80 5.80 -6.04 13.67
N GLU A 81 5.23 -6.61 12.60
CA GLU A 81 4.79 -5.89 11.41
C GLU A 81 3.30 -5.47 11.53
N PRO A 82 2.80 -4.52 10.69
CA PRO A 82 1.41 -4.07 10.76
C PRO A 82 0.42 -5.23 10.52
N ARG A 83 -0.32 -5.62 11.57
CA ARG A 83 -1.39 -6.62 11.53
C ARG A 83 -2.70 -6.05 12.04
N GLY A 84 -3.80 -6.41 11.39
CA GLY A 84 -5.13 -5.94 11.77
C GLY A 84 -5.44 -4.57 11.19
N PRO A 85 -6.35 -3.79 11.80
CA PRO A 85 -6.80 -2.52 11.25
C PRO A 85 -5.66 -1.53 11.03
N VAL A 86 -5.60 -0.93 9.83
CA VAL A 86 -4.62 0.10 9.47
C VAL A 86 -5.35 1.30 8.88
N GLU A 87 -4.86 2.49 9.22
CA GLU A 87 -5.33 3.75 8.69
C GLU A 87 -4.15 4.58 8.18
N LEU A 88 -4.27 5.14 6.98
CA LEU A 88 -3.37 6.18 6.48
C LEU A 88 -4.13 7.49 6.39
N VAL A 89 -3.59 8.50 7.06
CA VAL A 89 -4.08 9.87 7.00
C VAL A 89 -3.05 10.70 6.25
N ARG A 90 -3.46 11.40 5.19
CA ARG A 90 -2.60 12.37 4.54
C ARG A 90 -2.35 13.52 5.51
N GLN A 91 -1.10 13.65 5.96
CA GLN A 91 -0.67 14.86 6.64
C GLN A 91 -0.55 15.96 5.59
N THR A 92 -1.44 16.95 5.63
CA THR A 92 -1.16 18.23 4.99
C THR A 92 0.10 18.81 5.63
N PRO A 93 1.04 19.39 4.87
CA PRO A 93 2.18 20.08 5.47
C PRO A 93 1.65 21.18 6.39
N GLN A 94 1.66 20.95 7.69
CA GLN A 94 1.41 21.96 8.70
C GLN A 94 2.76 22.68 8.88
N GLY A 95 2.91 23.88 8.33
CA GLY A 95 4.16 24.67 8.41
C GLY A 95 4.55 25.04 9.85
N PRO A 96 5.72 25.66 10.12
CA PRO A 96 6.61 26.39 9.21
C PRO A 96 8.01 25.74 9.16
N GLY A 97 8.25 24.96 8.11
CA GLY A 97 9.52 24.23 7.94
C GLY A 97 9.46 23.26 6.76
N ALA A 98 8.72 23.62 5.71
CA ALA A 98 8.85 22.92 4.43
C ALA A 98 10.33 23.03 4.04
N PHE A 99 11.04 21.90 4.13
CA PHE A 99 12.46 21.76 3.83
C PHE A 99 12.82 22.60 2.61
N ARG A 100 13.56 23.69 2.84
CA ARG A 100 14.30 24.36 1.77
C ARG A 100 15.59 23.57 1.58
N LEU A 101 15.79 23.10 0.35
CA LEU A 101 17.10 22.73 -0.18
C LEU A 101 18.03 23.96 -0.16
#